data_AF-A0A1G6FDC2-F1
#
_entry.id   AF-A0A1G6FDC2-F1
#
_cell.length_a   1.000
_cell.length_b   1.000
_cell.length_c   1.000
_cell.angle_alpha   90.00
_cell.angle_beta   90.00
_cell.angle_gamma   90.00
#
_symmetry.space_group_name_H-M   'P 1'
#
loop_
_entity.id
_entity.type
_entity.pdbx_description
1 polymer ?
#
loop_
_entity_poly.entity_id
_entity_poly.type
_entity_poly.pdbx_seq_one_letter_code
_entity_poly.pdbx_strand_id
1 'polypeptide(L)'
;MSRLKDLRTYIDKELANITDSDKRTSATAHLYGVSLAATILAKKRGLNEELSAMSGMLHDLHAYKSGSYDDHAHLGADLARKVLEELGITSKEETDIICSAIYHHDDKLVTDSPMDELLKDADVIDHCFKDSSKPVKEKEQKRYDALCKELGL
;
A
#
# COMPACT_ATOMS: atom_id res chain seq x y z
N MET A 1 15.52 7.11 15.76
CA MET A 1 14.05 6.94 15.60
C MET A 1 13.82 6.07 14.38
N SER A 2 12.70 5.36 14.28
CA SER A 2 12.40 4.49 13.13
C SER A 2 11.59 5.29 12.11
N ARG A 3 12.07 5.40 10.88
CA ARG A 3 11.41 6.16 9.80
C ARG A 3 9.97 5.71 9.59
N LEU A 4 9.74 4.40 9.56
CA LEU A 4 8.40 3.82 9.45
C LEU A 4 7.49 4.17 10.64
N LYS A 5 8.04 4.26 11.86
CA LYS A 5 7.26 4.70 13.03
C LYS A 5 6.84 6.16 12.92
N ASP A 6 7.72 7.02 12.42
CA ASP A 6 7.44 8.44 12.24
C ASP A 6 6.35 8.62 11.15
N LEU A 7 6.44 7.87 10.05
CA LEU A 7 5.41 7.82 9.01
C LEU A 7 4.05 7.32 9.55
N ARG A 8 4.03 6.22 10.32
CA ARG A 8 2.81 5.71 10.94
C ARG A 8 2.16 6.72 11.87
N THR A 9 2.96 7.44 12.65
CA THR A 9 2.46 8.50 13.53
C THR A 9 1.78 9.64 12.74
N TYR A 10 2.30 9.99 11.56
CA TYR A 10 1.66 10.95 10.66
C TYR A 10 0.32 10.39 10.14
N ILE A 11 0.34 9.17 9.60
CA ILE A 11 -0.84 8.54 8.97
C ILE A 11 -1.95 8.31 9.99
N ASP A 12 -1.64 7.85 11.20
CA ASP A 12 -2.62 7.63 12.25
C ASP A 12 -3.34 8.93 12.63
N LYS A 13 -2.66 10.08 12.60
CA LYS A 13 -3.28 11.40 12.80
C LYS A 13 -4.22 11.77 11.66
N GLU A 14 -3.86 11.43 10.43
CA GLU A 14 -4.72 11.66 9.26
C GLU A 14 -5.98 10.79 9.32
N LEU A 15 -5.84 9.51 9.65
CA LEU A 15 -6.97 8.59 9.82
C LEU A 15 -7.87 8.98 10.99
N ALA A 16 -7.34 9.62 12.03
CA ALA A 16 -8.13 10.12 13.15
C ALA A 16 -9.18 11.18 12.73
N ASN A 17 -8.99 11.84 11.59
CA ASN A 17 -9.94 12.80 11.02
C ASN A 17 -11.17 12.13 10.38
N ILE A 18 -11.14 10.80 10.15
CA ILE A 18 -12.30 10.05 9.68
C ILE A 18 -13.28 9.90 10.85
N THR A 19 -14.43 10.57 10.76
CA THR A 19 -15.44 10.63 11.83
C THR A 19 -16.24 9.35 11.98
N ASP A 20 -16.48 8.64 10.87
CA ASP A 20 -17.12 7.33 10.84
C ASP A 20 -16.15 6.26 11.41
N SER A 21 -16.52 5.66 12.54
CA SER A 21 -15.66 4.72 13.27
C SER A 21 -15.37 3.45 12.49
N ASP A 22 -16.34 2.97 11.71
CA ASP A 22 -16.24 1.71 10.98
C ASP A 22 -15.34 1.92 9.76
N LYS A 23 -15.52 3.04 9.04
CA LYS A 23 -14.61 3.43 7.97
C LYS A 23 -13.19 3.65 8.47
N ARG A 24 -13.02 4.33 9.60
CA ARG A 24 -11.70 4.54 10.21
C ARG A 24 -11.03 3.22 10.55
N THR A 25 -11.75 2.31 11.21
CA THR A 25 -11.23 0.99 11.58
C THR A 25 -10.85 0.18 10.34
N SER A 26 -11.70 0.18 9.32
CA SER A 26 -11.43 -0.50 8.05
C SER A 26 -10.20 0.06 7.34
N ALA A 27 -10.07 1.39 7.27
CA ALA A 27 -8.94 2.08 6.65
C ALA A 27 -7.62 1.77 7.38
N THR A 28 -7.60 1.88 8.70
CA THR A 28 -6.45 1.51 9.52
C THR A 28 -6.08 0.04 9.31
N ALA A 29 -7.04 -0.88 9.39
CA ALA A 29 -6.79 -2.30 9.21
C ALA A 29 -6.21 -2.61 7.82
N HIS A 30 -6.73 -1.96 6.77
CA HIS A 30 -6.26 -2.13 5.41
C HIS A 30 -4.82 -1.61 5.22
N LEU A 31 -4.53 -0.36 5.58
CA LEU A 31 -3.18 0.21 5.41
C LEU A 31 -2.12 -0.59 6.18
N TYR A 32 -2.40 -0.99 7.42
CA TYR A 32 -1.49 -1.82 8.20
C TYR A 32 -1.38 -3.26 7.65
N GLY A 33 -2.48 -3.83 7.15
CA GLY A 33 -2.51 -5.14 6.51
C GLY A 33 -1.64 -5.18 5.26
N VAL A 34 -1.80 -4.21 4.35
CA VAL A 34 -1.00 -4.07 3.15
C VAL A 34 0.47 -3.78 3.48
N SER A 35 0.75 -2.92 4.48
CA SER A 35 2.12 -2.66 4.96
C SER A 35 2.82 -3.94 5.44
N LEU A 36 2.12 -4.80 6.19
CA LEU A 36 2.65 -6.08 6.65
C LEU A 36 2.86 -7.07 5.48
N ALA A 37 1.86 -7.21 4.61
CA ALA A 37 1.95 -8.08 3.43
C ALA A 37 3.12 -7.68 2.52
N ALA A 38 3.27 -6.38 2.27
CA ALA A 38 4.39 -5.81 1.51
C ALA A 38 5.74 -6.15 2.14
N THR A 39 5.86 -6.08 3.46
CA THR A 39 7.09 -6.45 4.19
C THR A 39 7.41 -7.94 4.01
N ILE A 40 6.41 -8.82 4.13
CA ILE A 40 6.58 -10.27 3.95
C ILE A 40 7.01 -10.60 2.53
N LEU A 41 6.35 -10.02 1.52
CA LEU A 41 6.70 -10.20 0.12
C LEU A 41 8.10 -9.65 -0.18
N ALA A 42 8.46 -8.50 0.38
CA ALA A 42 9.77 -7.88 0.16
C ALA A 42 10.89 -8.80 0.63
N LYS A 43 10.73 -9.37 1.82
CA LYS A 43 11.67 -10.33 2.40
C LYS A 43 11.83 -11.58 1.53
N LYS A 44 10.73 -12.09 0.97
CA LYS A 44 10.74 -13.27 0.09
C LYS A 44 11.35 -12.97 -1.29
N ARG A 45 11.11 -11.77 -1.82
CA ARG A 45 11.54 -11.33 -3.16
C ARG A 45 12.91 -10.64 -3.18
N GLY A 46 13.54 -10.42 -2.01
CA GLY A 46 14.83 -9.74 -1.89
C GLY A 46 14.75 -8.23 -2.17
N LEU A 47 13.63 -7.59 -1.87
CA LEU A 47 13.39 -6.15 -2.03
C LEU A 47 13.50 -5.42 -0.70
N ASN A 48 13.52 -4.08 -0.73
CA ASN A 48 13.67 -3.27 0.48
C ASN A 48 12.40 -3.33 1.34
N GLU A 49 12.49 -4.03 2.47
CA GLU A 49 11.39 -4.25 3.43
C GLU A 49 10.82 -2.93 3.97
N GLU A 50 11.66 -1.95 4.30
CA GLU A 50 11.20 -0.69 4.90
C GLU A 50 10.46 0.19 3.90
N LEU A 51 10.97 0.34 2.66
CA LEU A 51 10.27 1.10 1.61
C LEU A 51 8.96 0.41 1.19
N SER A 52 8.94 -0.92 1.19
CA SER A 52 7.73 -1.71 0.91
C SER A 52 6.66 -1.44 1.97
N ALA A 53 7.05 -1.45 3.24
CA ALA A 53 6.15 -1.15 4.36
C ALA A 53 5.61 0.29 4.29
N MET A 54 6.45 1.26 3.93
CA MET A 54 6.06 2.67 3.75
C MET A 54 5.07 2.83 2.60
N SER A 55 5.33 2.16 1.46
CA SER A 55 4.44 2.17 0.30
C SER A 55 3.05 1.63 0.66
N GLY A 56 3.00 0.49 1.36
CA GLY A 56 1.74 -0.09 1.85
C GLY A 56 0.96 0.83 2.80
N MET A 57 1.66 1.58 3.66
CA MET A 57 1.00 2.55 4.55
C MET A 57 0.41 3.75 3.80
N LEU A 58 1.02 4.17 2.69
CA LEU A 58 0.68 5.42 1.99
C LEU A 58 -0.31 5.25 0.83
N HIS A 59 -0.38 4.08 0.21
CA HIS A 59 -0.98 3.91 -1.12
C HIS A 59 -2.41 4.47 -1.26
N ASP A 60 -3.27 4.20 -0.28
CA ASP A 60 -4.68 4.63 -0.28
C ASP A 60 -4.95 5.85 0.60
N LEU A 61 -3.92 6.48 1.16
CA LEU A 61 -4.10 7.61 2.10
C LEU A 61 -4.88 8.76 1.45
N HIS A 62 -4.65 9.03 0.16
CA HIS A 62 -5.41 10.05 -0.57
C HIS A 62 -6.90 9.73 -0.61
N ALA A 63 -7.27 8.48 -0.91
CA ALA A 63 -8.66 8.06 -0.95
C ALA A 63 -9.34 8.22 0.42
N TYR A 64 -8.64 7.87 1.50
CA TYR A 64 -9.16 8.04 2.85
C TYR A 64 -9.28 9.50 3.29
N LYS A 65 -8.35 10.38 2.88
CA LYS A 65 -8.41 11.82 3.20
C LYS A 65 -9.48 12.55 2.38
N SER A 66 -9.64 12.21 1.11
CA SER A 66 -10.58 12.89 0.20
C SER A 66 -11.99 12.31 0.26
N GLY A 67 -12.12 11.04 0.65
CA GLY A 67 -13.36 10.28 0.55
C GLY A 67 -13.69 9.79 -0.86
N SER A 68 -12.75 9.87 -1.81
CA SER A 68 -12.93 9.42 -3.21
C SER A 68 -11.82 8.50 -3.68
N TYR A 69 -12.19 7.46 -4.43
CA TYR A 69 -11.25 6.56 -5.12
C TYR A 69 -10.97 6.99 -6.57
N ASP A 70 -11.58 8.09 -7.04
CA ASP A 70 -11.31 8.61 -8.38
C ASP A 70 -9.85 9.08 -8.46
N ASP A 71 -9.10 8.50 -9.40
CA ASP A 71 -7.68 8.82 -9.64
C ASP A 71 -6.77 8.68 -8.40
N HIS A 72 -7.18 7.84 -7.43
CA HIS A 72 -6.54 7.77 -6.12
C HIS A 72 -5.09 7.31 -6.15
N ALA A 73 -4.70 6.48 -7.13
CA ALA A 73 -3.31 6.04 -7.28
C ALA A 73 -2.39 7.20 -7.67
N HIS A 74 -2.76 8.00 -8.67
CA HIS A 74 -1.95 9.12 -9.14
C HIS A 74 -1.93 10.26 -8.12
N LEU A 75 -3.08 10.66 -7.59
CA LEU A 75 -3.18 11.68 -6.54
C LEU A 75 -2.55 11.20 -5.22
N GLY A 76 -2.60 9.88 -4.96
CA GLY A 76 -1.93 9.22 -3.85
C GLY A 76 -0.41 9.31 -3.95
N ALA A 77 0.16 9.13 -5.14
CA ALA A 77 1.60 9.28 -5.35
C ALA A 77 2.07 10.73 -5.10
N ASP A 78 1.29 11.72 -5.54
CA ASP A 78 1.57 13.14 -5.28
C ASP A 78 1.48 13.48 -3.79
N LEU A 79 0.47 12.95 -3.09
CA LEU A 79 0.34 13.11 -1.65
C LEU A 79 1.51 12.44 -0.91
N ALA A 80 1.86 11.20 -1.28
CA ALA A 80 2.95 10.45 -0.68
C ALA A 80 4.28 11.20 -0.77
N ARG A 81 4.57 11.80 -1.93
CA ARG A 81 5.76 12.64 -2.12
C ARG A 81 5.81 13.77 -1.11
N LYS A 82 4.73 14.55 -0.99
CA LYS A 82 4.63 15.68 -0.06
C LYS A 82 4.86 15.23 1.39
N VAL A 83 4.23 14.13 1.80
CA VAL A 83 4.37 13.58 3.16
C VAL A 83 5.80 13.14 3.44
N LEU A 84 6.43 12.42 2.51
CA LEU A 84 7.80 11.93 2.66
C LEU A 84 8.82 13.07 2.72
N GLU A 85 8.64 14.09 1.88
CA GLU A 85 9.46 15.30 1.86
C GLU A 85 9.28 16.14 3.14
N GLU A 86 8.05 16.32 3.61
CA GLU A 86 7.74 17.03 4.87
C GLU A 86 8.40 16.37 6.08
N LEU A 87 8.35 15.04 6.14
CA LEU A 87 8.95 14.27 7.22
C LEU A 87 10.48 14.16 7.09
N GLY A 88 11.05 14.35 5.89
CA GLY A 88 12.49 14.26 5.64
C GLY A 88 13.07 12.87 5.94
N ILE A 89 12.26 11.81 5.79
CA ILE A 89 12.62 10.45 6.19
C ILE A 89 13.20 9.60 5.05
N THR A 90 13.13 10.05 3.81
CA THR A 90 13.63 9.30 2.65
C THR A 90 14.58 10.14 1.80
N SER A 91 15.48 9.49 1.07
CA SER A 91 16.19 10.13 -0.05
C SER A 91 15.24 10.38 -1.22
N LYS A 92 15.67 11.19 -2.19
CA LYS A 92 14.89 11.44 -3.41
C LYS A 92 14.60 10.14 -4.16
N GLU A 93 15.61 9.27 -4.27
CA GLU A 93 15.50 7.98 -4.95
C GLU A 93 14.53 7.04 -4.22
N GLU A 94 14.59 7.00 -2.88
CA GLU A 94 13.64 6.24 -2.06
C GLU A 94 12.21 6.76 -2.23
N THR A 95 12.02 8.09 -2.25
CA THR A 95 10.72 8.71 -2.51
C THR A 95 10.20 8.36 -3.91
N ASP A 96 11.04 8.42 -4.94
CA ASP A 96 10.64 8.10 -6.31
C ASP A 96 10.19 6.65 -6.46
N ILE A 97 10.85 5.71 -5.76
CA ILE A 97 10.45 4.30 -5.71
C ILE A 97 9.07 4.13 -5.06
N ILE A 98 8.85 4.75 -3.90
CA ILE A 98 7.56 4.66 -3.19
C ILE A 98 6.44 5.28 -4.04
N CYS A 99 6.67 6.48 -4.60
CA CYS A 99 5.70 7.16 -5.44
C CYS A 99 5.38 6.37 -6.71
N SER A 100 6.36 5.75 -7.36
CA SER A 100 6.12 4.86 -8.52
C SER A 100 5.20 3.72 -8.16
N ALA A 101 5.46 3.05 -7.02
CA ALA A 101 4.66 1.92 -6.61
C ALA A 101 3.21 2.34 -6.37
N ILE A 102 3.00 3.45 -5.67
CA ILE A 102 1.66 4.00 -5.40
C ILE A 102 1.00 4.46 -6.71
N TYR A 103 1.73 5.08 -7.62
CA TYR A 103 1.15 5.57 -8.87
C TYR A 103 0.54 4.44 -9.71
N HIS A 104 1.19 3.27 -9.74
CA HIS A 104 0.75 2.15 -10.57
C HIS A 104 -0.11 1.11 -9.82
N HIS A 105 -0.31 1.23 -8.50
CA HIS A 105 -0.82 0.10 -7.70
C HIS A 105 -2.24 -0.37 -8.05
N ASP A 106 -3.09 0.49 -8.64
CA ASP A 106 -4.45 0.11 -9.05
C ASP A 106 -4.49 -0.52 -10.47
N ASP A 107 -3.44 -0.34 -11.28
CA ASP A 107 -3.31 -1.00 -12.58
C ASP A 107 -2.77 -2.42 -12.42
N LYS A 108 -3.66 -3.32 -12.03
CA LYS A 108 -3.33 -4.73 -11.78
C LYS A 108 -3.02 -5.51 -13.06
N LEU A 109 -3.37 -4.99 -14.24
CA LEU A 109 -3.21 -5.70 -15.52
C LEU A 109 -1.89 -5.37 -16.22
N VAL A 110 -1.28 -4.24 -15.88
CA VAL A 110 0.04 -3.85 -16.36
C VAL A 110 1.13 -4.38 -15.42
N THR A 111 2.28 -4.74 -16.01
CA THR A 111 3.49 -5.13 -15.27
C THR A 111 4.49 -3.98 -15.32
N ASP A 112 4.89 -3.50 -14.16
CA ASP A 112 5.80 -2.37 -13.99
C ASP A 112 7.08 -2.78 -13.23
N SER A 113 7.63 -1.89 -12.40
CA SER A 113 8.88 -2.13 -11.66
C SER A 113 8.66 -3.13 -10.52
N PRO A 114 9.74 -3.79 -10.02
CA PRO A 114 9.61 -4.77 -8.94
C PRO A 114 8.88 -4.27 -7.67
N MET A 115 9.01 -2.98 -7.35
CA MET A 115 8.32 -2.40 -6.20
C MET A 115 6.84 -2.10 -6.45
N ASP A 116 6.51 -1.73 -7.67
CA ASP A 116 5.13 -1.53 -8.11
C ASP A 116 4.37 -2.87 -8.05
N GLU A 117 4.98 -3.93 -8.57
CA GLU A 117 4.43 -5.29 -8.54
C GLU A 117 4.29 -5.82 -7.11
N LEU A 118 5.26 -5.53 -6.24
CA LEU A 118 5.18 -5.90 -4.82
C LEU A 118 3.99 -5.23 -4.14
N LEU A 119 3.77 -3.93 -4.36
CA LEU A 119 2.66 -3.22 -3.74
C LEU A 119 1.31 -3.70 -4.28
N LYS A 120 1.20 -3.91 -5.60
CA LYS A 120 0.00 -4.47 -6.24
C LYS A 120 -0.40 -5.80 -5.60
N ASP A 121 0.58 -6.66 -5.37
CA ASP A 121 0.39 -7.99 -4.81
C ASP A 121 0.09 -7.95 -3.31
N ALA A 122 0.75 -7.07 -2.55
CA ALA A 122 0.47 -6.86 -1.13
C ALA A 122 -0.99 -6.39 -0.89
N ASP A 123 -1.48 -5.52 -1.77
CA ASP A 123 -2.87 -5.06 -1.76
C ASP A 123 -3.86 -6.19 -2.09
N VAL A 124 -3.53 -7.03 -3.10
CA VAL A 124 -4.32 -8.24 -3.42
C VAL A 124 -4.37 -9.22 -2.24
N ILE A 125 -3.29 -9.36 -1.47
CA ILE A 125 -3.31 -10.18 -0.24
C ILE A 125 -4.34 -9.63 0.74
N ASP A 126 -4.34 -8.33 1.08
CA ASP A 126 -5.32 -7.79 2.03
C ASP A 126 -6.76 -7.92 1.49
N HIS A 127 -6.98 -7.66 0.20
CA HIS A 127 -8.29 -7.83 -0.42
C HIS A 127 -8.83 -9.26 -0.34
N CYS A 128 -7.99 -10.26 -0.63
CA CYS A 128 -8.44 -11.63 -0.84
C CYS A 128 -8.34 -12.50 0.41
N PHE A 129 -7.34 -12.28 1.27
CA PHE A 129 -7.04 -13.20 2.38
C PHE A 129 -7.70 -12.76 3.69
N LYS A 130 -8.06 -11.47 3.81
CA LYS A 130 -8.73 -10.93 4.99
C LYS A 130 -10.16 -11.43 5.16
N ASP A 131 -10.83 -11.77 4.07
CA ASP A 131 -12.20 -12.29 4.05
C ASP A 131 -12.39 -13.25 2.87
N SER A 132 -12.04 -14.52 3.09
CA SER A 132 -12.11 -15.57 2.07
C SER A 132 -13.54 -15.98 1.68
N SER A 133 -14.57 -15.40 2.32
CA SER A 133 -15.95 -15.59 1.90
C SER A 133 -16.31 -14.78 0.65
N LYS A 134 -15.51 -13.76 0.33
CA LYS A 134 -15.72 -12.90 -0.83
C LYS A 134 -15.03 -13.48 -2.08
N PRO A 135 -15.66 -13.36 -3.26
CA PRO A 135 -15.00 -13.75 -4.50
C PRO A 135 -13.81 -12.82 -4.79
N VAL A 136 -12.73 -13.39 -5.32
CA VAL A 136 -11.62 -12.63 -5.87
C VAL A 136 -12.10 -11.86 -7.10
N LYS A 137 -11.74 -10.58 -7.20
CA LYS A 137 -12.13 -9.75 -8.36
C LYS A 137 -11.41 -10.26 -9.61
N GLU A 138 -12.09 -10.21 -10.76
CA GLU A 138 -11.51 -10.69 -12.03
C GLU A 138 -10.14 -10.04 -12.35
N LYS A 139 -10.00 -8.73 -12.10
CA LYS A 139 -8.74 -7.99 -12.31
C LYS A 139 -7.59 -8.45 -11.40
N GLU A 140 -7.88 -9.15 -10.31
CA GLU A 140 -6.91 -9.60 -9.29
C GLU A 140 -6.61 -11.11 -9.40
N GLN A 141 -7.47 -11.89 -10.08
CA GLN A 141 -7.41 -13.36 -10.09
C GLN A 141 -6.03 -13.92 -10.46
N LYS A 142 -5.41 -13.41 -11.53
CA LYS A 142 -4.09 -13.88 -11.97
C LYS A 142 -3.00 -13.63 -10.92
N ARG A 143 -3.05 -12.49 -10.22
CA ARG A 143 -2.10 -12.15 -9.15
C ARG A 143 -2.36 -13.02 -7.93
N TYR A 144 -3.63 -13.20 -7.55
CA TYR A 144 -4.03 -14.09 -6.47
C TYR A 144 -3.51 -15.52 -6.68
N ASP A 145 -3.72 -16.12 -7.86
CA ASP A 145 -3.25 -17.47 -8.18
C ASP A 145 -1.71 -17.57 -8.11
N ALA A 146 -1.01 -16.56 -8.62
CA ALA A 146 0.45 -16.49 -8.54
C ALA A 146 0.94 -16.36 -7.10
N LEU A 147 0.25 -15.58 -6.27
CA LEU A 147 0.55 -15.41 -4.84
C LEU A 147 0.35 -16.69 -4.05
N CYS A 148 -0.75 -17.43 -4.27
CA CYS A 148 -0.97 -18.73 -3.63
C CYS A 148 0.18 -19.69 -3.96
N LYS A 149 0.60 -19.77 -5.24
CA LYS A 149 1.74 -20.59 -5.65
C LYS A 149 3.05 -20.12 -5.04
N GLU A 150 3.31 -18.80 -5.01
CA GLU A 150 4.51 -18.21 -4.44
C GLU A 150 4.63 -18.51 -2.94
N LEU A 151 3.51 -18.42 -2.21
CA LEU A 151 3.42 -18.60 -0.76
C LEU A 151 3.23 -20.07 -0.34
N GLY A 152 2.95 -20.98 -1.28
CA GLY A 152 2.74 -22.40 -1.01
C GLY A 152 1.40 -22.70 -0.33
N LEU A 153 0.35 -21.96 -0.71
CA LEU A 153 -1.02 -22.08 -0.23
C LEU A 153 -1.89 -22.93 -1.17
#